data_AF-A0AA38WIC7-F1
#
_entry.id   AF-A0AA38WIC7-F1
#
_cell.length_a   1.000
_cell.length_b   1.000
_cell.length_c   1.000
_cell.angle_alpha   90.00
_cell.angle_beta   90.00
_cell.angle_gamma   90.00
#
_symmetry.space_group_name_H-M   'P 1'
#
loop_
_entity.id
_entity.type
_entity.pdbx_description
1 polymer ?
#
loop_
_entity_poly.entity_id
_entity_poly.type
_entity_poly.pdbx_seq_one_letter_code
_entity_poly.pdbx_strand_id
1 'polypeptide(L)'
;MNYPPPMAAFCPIGAFCSTSNNSPNSIFTNPKPYRRSGTPLLANSTSSSSSSSSSSSSSSVSYNNAQKTSHESMSVDALKRFIRLNLGNWTGSFHQFDSKGKLMHKVDTRLSAGAYGENELISLIQTLYIKQSSSSYSASETDYEEEWAEYKIKETNMFTAEKYQQIGFFPQEKAFSLRYQTAGMLETVLRQGVLGEDDIGEESPKNLKLPSKWPSIVCESCLYSLDKDLRARAFHIMDPKGIVEMLIVFLEQKGVGVVTPPFLDESKDNTSRITPHLGMWKGHSITKRSGVYGATDSEAETMTSIQIDENGQLIQNQTSTSKAKKVSTNVRWSGTISDNLVSFDGGFQITLLPGGMYMGCPCDVGKHVGEAKAFHLEFCWLESPTKRQRLVRTYDVDGLAVSSTYFIETKL
;
A
#
# COMPACT_ATOMS: atom_id res chain seq x y z
N MET A 1 11.37 29.57 -28.01
CA MET A 1 10.48 28.44 -28.38
C MET A 1 11.32 27.19 -28.44
N ASN A 2 11.11 26.27 -27.51
CA ASN A 2 11.50 24.85 -27.57
C ASN A 2 10.79 24.22 -26.38
N TYR A 3 9.59 23.69 -26.63
CA TYR A 3 8.86 22.90 -25.64
C TYR A 3 9.57 21.54 -25.49
N PRO A 4 9.70 21.00 -24.25
CA PRO A 4 10.05 19.60 -24.09
C PRO A 4 8.92 18.72 -24.64
N PRO A 5 9.21 17.50 -25.12
CA PRO A 5 8.20 16.63 -25.69
C PRO A 5 7.22 16.16 -24.58
N PRO A 6 5.97 15.86 -24.92
CA PRO A 6 4.99 15.36 -23.96
C PRO A 6 5.43 13.99 -23.43
N MET A 7 5.49 13.89 -22.10
CA MET A 7 5.68 12.62 -21.39
C MET A 7 4.62 11.60 -21.81
N ALA A 8 5.07 10.40 -22.18
CA ALA A 8 4.23 9.30 -22.61
C ALA A 8 3.16 8.98 -21.55
N ALA A 9 1.92 8.90 -22.01
CA ALA A 9 0.78 8.54 -21.19
C ALA A 9 0.89 7.08 -20.72
N PHE A 10 1.01 6.88 -19.41
CA PHE A 10 0.99 5.55 -18.80
C PHE A 10 -0.42 4.95 -18.95
N CYS A 11 -0.46 3.69 -19.42
CA CYS A 11 -1.66 2.86 -19.50
C CYS A 11 -1.85 2.06 -18.20
N PRO A 12 -3.09 1.77 -17.78
CA PRO A 12 -3.34 1.04 -16.54
C PRO A 12 -2.95 -0.44 -16.70
N ILE A 13 -2.07 -0.91 -15.79
CA ILE A 13 -1.92 -2.26 -15.23
C ILE A 13 -1.64 -3.44 -16.19
N GLY A 14 -1.64 -3.28 -17.53
CA GLY A 14 -1.56 -4.45 -18.43
C GLY A 14 -0.46 -4.53 -19.48
N ALA A 15 0.42 -3.54 -19.63
CA ALA A 15 1.34 -3.50 -20.77
C ALA A 15 2.78 -3.97 -20.49
N PHE A 16 3.13 -4.35 -19.25
CA PHE A 16 4.55 -4.51 -18.88
C PHE A 16 5.09 -5.94 -18.81
N CYS A 17 4.28 -6.96 -19.11
CA CYS A 17 4.77 -8.34 -19.17
C CYS A 17 4.19 -9.10 -20.37
N SER A 18 4.75 -8.90 -21.56
CA SER A 18 4.77 -9.92 -22.63
C SER A 18 5.64 -9.47 -23.80
N THR A 19 6.81 -10.09 -23.94
CA THR A 19 7.33 -10.71 -25.18
C THR A 19 8.84 -10.97 -25.03
N SER A 20 9.24 -12.22 -24.85
CA SER A 20 10.58 -12.69 -25.21
C SER A 20 10.44 -13.90 -26.13
N ASN A 21 10.29 -13.62 -27.43
CA ASN A 21 10.60 -14.56 -28.49
C ASN A 21 11.52 -13.82 -29.47
N ASN A 22 12.82 -14.07 -29.39
CA ASN A 22 13.61 -14.63 -30.50
C ASN A 22 15.11 -14.68 -30.17
N SER A 23 15.72 -15.68 -30.79
CA SER A 23 17.11 -16.12 -30.82
C SER A 23 18.07 -15.09 -31.48
N PRO A 24 19.40 -15.36 -31.48
CA PRO A 24 20.43 -14.33 -31.29
C PRO A 24 20.95 -13.73 -32.60
N ASN A 25 21.38 -12.47 -32.53
CA ASN A 25 22.62 -11.92 -33.10
C ASN A 25 22.47 -10.40 -33.26
N SER A 26 23.27 -9.62 -32.52
CA SER A 26 24.09 -8.58 -33.12
C SER A 26 24.96 -7.91 -32.05
N ILE A 27 26.24 -7.99 -32.32
CA ILE A 27 27.36 -7.30 -31.68
C ILE A 27 27.16 -5.80 -31.85
N PHE A 28 27.17 -5.01 -30.77
CA PHE A 28 27.72 -3.65 -30.84
C PHE A 28 28.32 -3.21 -29.50
N THR A 29 29.43 -2.52 -29.66
CA THR A 29 30.49 -2.21 -28.71
C THR A 29 30.19 -1.04 -27.78
N ASN A 30 30.64 -1.18 -26.55
CA ASN A 30 30.53 -0.23 -25.45
C ASN A 30 31.73 0.74 -25.43
N PRO A 31 31.57 2.06 -25.19
CA PRO A 31 32.67 2.89 -24.69
C PRO A 31 32.44 3.31 -23.22
N LYS A 32 33.49 3.08 -22.42
CA LYS A 32 33.63 3.40 -20.99
C LYS A 32 33.52 4.90 -20.69
N PRO A 33 33.13 5.31 -19.46
CA PRO A 33 33.06 6.70 -19.05
C PRO A 33 34.39 7.25 -18.52
N TYR A 34 34.71 8.50 -18.88
CA TYR A 34 35.85 9.25 -18.37
C TYR A 34 35.49 9.97 -17.06
N ARG A 35 36.27 9.72 -15.99
CA ARG A 35 36.33 10.54 -14.76
C ARG A 35 37.08 11.85 -15.05
N ARG A 36 36.57 12.98 -14.57
CA ARG A 36 37.39 14.17 -14.28
C ARG A 36 37.13 14.67 -12.87
N SER A 37 38.16 14.55 -12.06
CA SER A 37 38.39 15.25 -10.80
C SER A 37 38.88 16.68 -11.07
N GLY A 38 38.44 17.66 -10.27
CA GLY A 38 39.04 18.99 -10.22
C GLY A 38 38.23 20.00 -9.41
N THR A 39 38.52 20.09 -8.11
CA THR A 39 38.53 21.37 -7.37
C THR A 39 39.90 22.04 -7.62
N PRO A 40 40.13 23.37 -7.44
CA PRO A 40 39.66 24.15 -6.29
C PRO A 40 39.40 25.66 -6.51
N LEU A 41 39.03 26.31 -5.39
CA LEU A 41 39.39 27.66 -4.92
C LEU A 41 38.26 28.67 -4.68
N LEU A 42 38.23 29.12 -3.42
CA LEU A 42 37.53 30.25 -2.86
C LEU A 42 38.11 31.59 -3.37
N ALA A 43 37.23 32.57 -3.55
CA ALA A 43 37.55 33.98 -3.33
C ALA A 43 36.29 34.75 -2.90
N ASN A 44 36.39 35.41 -1.74
CA ASN A 44 35.44 36.38 -1.22
C ASN A 44 35.64 37.75 -1.87
N SER A 45 34.56 38.49 -2.12
CA SER A 45 34.59 39.96 -2.09
C SER A 45 33.19 40.54 -1.83
N THR A 46 33.12 41.41 -0.82
CA THR A 46 31.97 42.17 -0.32
C THR A 46 31.89 43.58 -0.93
N SER A 47 30.69 44.19 -0.84
CA SER A 47 30.32 45.64 -0.94
C SER A 47 30.33 46.27 -2.36
N SER A 48 29.45 47.19 -2.80
CA SER A 48 28.35 47.99 -2.23
C SER A 48 27.58 48.74 -3.35
N SER A 49 26.28 49.06 -3.14
CA SER A 49 25.43 50.23 -3.59
C SER A 49 25.81 51.09 -4.82
N SER A 50 24.95 51.65 -5.69
CA SER A 50 23.51 52.05 -5.66
C SER A 50 23.06 52.67 -7.01
N SER A 51 21.72 52.71 -7.25
CA SER A 51 20.90 53.62 -8.11
C SER A 51 21.12 53.60 -9.65
N SER A 52 20.16 53.78 -10.57
CA SER A 52 18.68 53.95 -10.60
C SER A 52 18.29 54.14 -12.08
N SER A 53 17.19 53.56 -12.60
CA SER A 53 16.25 54.19 -13.56
C SER A 53 15.26 53.22 -14.23
N SER A 54 13.97 53.44 -13.92
CA SER A 54 12.78 53.45 -14.78
C SER A 54 12.48 52.36 -15.85
N SER A 55 11.30 51.75 -15.64
CA SER A 55 10.21 51.47 -16.59
C SER A 55 10.43 50.50 -17.75
N SER A 56 9.80 49.32 -17.65
CA SER A 56 8.71 48.95 -18.56
C SER A 56 7.99 47.70 -18.02
N SER A 57 6.70 47.87 -17.76
CA SER A 57 5.73 46.83 -17.43
C SER A 57 5.71 45.71 -18.48
N SER A 58 6.10 44.50 -18.08
CA SER A 58 5.72 43.27 -18.79
C SER A 58 5.02 42.35 -17.79
N SER A 59 3.70 42.31 -17.91
CA SER A 59 2.78 41.42 -17.22
C SER A 59 3.07 39.96 -17.56
N SER A 60 3.73 39.22 -16.67
CA SER A 60 3.89 37.76 -16.81
C SER A 60 3.96 37.00 -15.47
N VAL A 61 3.29 37.48 -14.42
CA VAL A 61 3.39 36.87 -13.06
C VAL A 61 2.07 36.24 -12.55
N SER A 62 0.95 36.35 -13.25
CA SER A 62 -0.35 35.92 -12.70
C SER A 62 -0.71 34.44 -12.88
N TYR A 63 -0.15 33.72 -13.87
CA TYR A 63 -0.57 32.34 -14.15
C TYR A 63 0.06 31.29 -13.23
N ASN A 64 1.35 31.42 -12.90
CA ASN A 64 2.05 30.43 -12.05
C ASN A 64 1.60 30.49 -10.58
N ASN A 65 1.22 31.67 -10.08
CA ASN A 65 0.82 31.83 -8.68
C ASN A 65 -0.59 31.27 -8.42
N ALA A 66 -1.51 31.39 -9.38
CA ALA A 66 -2.86 30.84 -9.30
C ALA A 66 -2.90 29.30 -9.41
N GLN A 67 -2.05 28.71 -10.26
CA GLN A 67 -1.91 27.25 -10.35
C GLN A 67 -1.26 26.66 -9.09
N LYS A 68 -0.28 27.34 -8.50
CA LYS A 68 0.35 26.90 -7.27
C LYS A 68 -0.60 26.95 -6.07
N THR A 69 -1.32 28.07 -5.89
CA THR A 69 -2.31 28.22 -4.81
C THR A 69 -3.52 27.29 -4.95
N SER A 70 -3.98 27.00 -6.17
CA SER A 70 -5.03 25.97 -6.38
C SER A 70 -4.55 24.56 -6.09
N HIS A 71 -3.30 24.22 -6.42
CA HIS A 71 -2.73 22.90 -6.10
C HIS A 71 -2.49 22.71 -4.60
N GLU A 72 -2.00 23.74 -3.92
CA GLU A 72 -1.81 23.74 -2.46
C GLU A 72 -3.15 23.59 -1.73
N SER A 73 -4.16 24.37 -2.11
CA SER A 73 -5.51 24.25 -1.51
C SER A 73 -6.17 22.89 -1.74
N MET A 74 -6.03 22.29 -2.94
CA MET A 74 -6.50 20.93 -3.20
C MET A 74 -5.77 19.87 -2.37
N SER A 75 -4.46 20.03 -2.17
CA SER A 75 -3.66 19.12 -1.35
C SER A 75 -4.07 19.20 0.13
N VAL A 76 -4.30 20.42 0.64
CA VAL A 76 -4.80 20.62 2.01
C VAL A 76 -6.19 19.99 2.19
N ASP A 77 -7.10 20.14 1.24
CA ASP A 77 -8.42 19.50 1.29
C ASP A 77 -8.32 17.97 1.25
N ALA A 78 -7.47 17.42 0.38
CA ALA A 78 -7.22 15.98 0.30
C ALA A 78 -6.69 15.43 1.63
N LEU A 79 -5.72 16.10 2.25
CA LEU A 79 -5.21 15.73 3.56
C LEU A 79 -6.30 15.82 4.64
N LYS A 80 -7.06 16.92 4.70
CA LYS A 80 -8.18 17.07 5.65
C LYS A 80 -9.20 15.93 5.54
N ARG A 81 -9.54 15.52 4.30
CA ARG A 81 -10.44 14.38 4.05
C ARG A 81 -9.84 13.05 4.50
N PHE A 82 -8.55 12.82 4.25
CA PHE A 82 -7.84 11.63 4.74
C PHE A 82 -7.83 11.56 6.27
N ILE A 83 -7.54 12.68 6.94
CA ILE A 83 -7.57 12.78 8.41
C ILE A 83 -8.98 12.48 8.91
N ARG A 84 -10.00 13.15 8.38
CA ARG A 84 -11.40 12.95 8.77
C ARG A 84 -11.85 11.49 8.62
N LEU A 85 -11.40 10.79 7.58
CA LEU A 85 -11.71 9.38 7.36
C LEU A 85 -11.13 8.47 8.47
N ASN A 86 -9.99 8.86 9.05
CA ASN A 86 -9.28 8.08 10.06
C ASN A 86 -9.67 8.43 11.51
N LEU A 87 -10.21 9.62 11.78
CA LEU A 87 -10.57 10.07 13.13
C LEU A 87 -11.50 9.11 13.87
N GLY A 88 -11.32 9.00 15.19
CA GLY A 88 -12.18 8.26 16.09
C GLY A 88 -11.47 7.10 16.78
N ASN A 89 -12.25 6.31 17.52
CA ASN A 89 -11.78 5.09 18.18
C ASN A 89 -12.15 3.88 17.34
N TRP A 90 -11.16 3.02 17.11
CA TRP A 90 -11.27 1.81 16.34
C TRP A 90 -10.94 0.63 17.24
N THR A 91 -11.86 -0.31 17.36
CA THR A 91 -11.60 -1.58 18.05
C THR A 91 -11.37 -2.64 16.99
N GLY A 92 -10.26 -3.37 17.10
CA GLY A 92 -9.82 -4.24 16.03
C GLY A 92 -9.05 -5.45 16.50
N SER A 93 -8.69 -6.28 15.53
CA SER A 93 -7.82 -7.42 15.70
C SER A 93 -6.71 -7.38 14.65
N PHE A 94 -5.49 -7.57 15.14
CA PHE A 94 -4.29 -7.74 14.34
C PHE A 94 -4.13 -9.23 14.03
N HIS A 95 -3.90 -9.55 12.76
CA HIS A 95 -3.64 -10.91 12.30
C HIS A 95 -2.30 -10.93 11.57
N GLN A 96 -1.39 -11.81 12.00
CA GLN A 96 -0.17 -12.11 11.28
C GLN A 96 -0.33 -13.42 10.51
N PHE A 97 -0.08 -13.37 9.22
CA PHE A 97 -0.02 -14.54 8.34
C PHE A 97 1.39 -14.75 7.80
N ASP A 98 1.75 -16.00 7.56
CA ASP A 98 2.92 -16.32 6.75
C ASP A 98 2.67 -16.08 5.25
N SER A 99 3.69 -16.30 4.43
CA SER A 99 3.62 -16.17 2.96
C SER A 99 2.69 -17.17 2.27
N LYS A 100 2.15 -18.15 3.01
CA LYS A 100 1.19 -19.15 2.53
C LYS A 100 -0.20 -18.96 3.13
N GLY A 101 -0.44 -17.85 3.85
CA GLY A 101 -1.75 -17.52 4.39
C GLY A 101 -2.15 -18.33 5.63
N LYS A 102 -1.18 -18.96 6.31
CA LYS A 102 -1.41 -19.58 7.63
C LYS A 102 -1.40 -18.49 8.69
N LEU A 103 -2.44 -18.43 9.53
CA LEU A 103 -2.46 -17.55 10.68
C LEU A 103 -1.40 -18.00 11.70
N MET A 104 -0.55 -17.05 12.09
CA MET A 104 0.49 -17.27 13.09
C MET A 104 0.05 -16.72 14.45
N HIS A 105 -0.41 -15.48 14.48
CA HIS A 105 -0.80 -14.78 15.70
C HIS A 105 -2.01 -13.89 15.45
N LYS A 106 -2.88 -13.81 16.46
CA LYS A 106 -3.98 -12.85 16.56
C LYS A 106 -3.81 -12.06 17.85
N VAL A 107 -3.87 -10.73 17.75
CA VAL A 107 -3.72 -9.82 18.89
C VAL A 107 -4.88 -8.82 18.87
N ASP A 108 -5.57 -8.64 19.98
CA ASP A 108 -6.61 -7.62 20.09
C ASP A 108 -5.98 -6.22 20.21
N THR A 109 -6.54 -5.26 19.47
CA THR A 109 -5.99 -3.90 19.38
C THR A 109 -7.08 -2.86 19.49
N ARG A 110 -6.73 -1.68 20.01
CA ARG A 110 -7.56 -0.48 19.89
C ARG A 110 -6.72 0.63 19.30
N LEU A 111 -7.28 1.46 18.43
CA LEU A 111 -6.59 2.59 17.84
C LEU A 111 -7.41 3.85 18.08
N SER A 112 -6.83 4.82 18.78
CA SER A 112 -7.41 6.15 18.93
C SER A 112 -6.73 7.10 17.95
N ALA A 113 -7.52 7.76 17.10
CA ALA A 113 -7.04 8.69 16.09
C ALA A 113 -7.64 10.08 16.30
N GLY A 114 -6.78 11.07 16.51
CA GLY A 114 -7.10 12.48 16.70
C GLY A 114 -6.44 13.38 15.67
N ALA A 115 -6.86 14.64 15.62
CA ALA A 115 -6.22 15.66 14.78
C ALA A 115 -5.74 16.83 15.63
N TYR A 116 -4.65 17.44 15.20
CA TYR A 116 -4.09 18.67 15.77
C TYR A 116 -3.72 19.64 14.64
N GLY A 117 -3.74 20.95 14.94
CA GLY A 117 -3.43 21.99 13.96
C GLY A 117 -4.56 22.25 12.95
N GLU A 118 -4.35 23.26 12.11
CA GLU A 118 -5.32 23.69 11.10
C GLU A 118 -4.64 23.92 9.74
N ASN A 119 -5.44 23.84 8.68
CA ASN A 119 -5.01 24.12 7.30
C ASN A 119 -3.76 23.31 6.89
N GLU A 120 -2.67 23.95 6.53
CA GLU A 120 -1.44 23.28 6.09
C GLU A 120 -0.68 22.57 7.22
N LEU A 121 -0.98 22.95 8.48
CA LEU A 121 -0.38 22.37 9.68
C LEU A 121 -1.24 21.28 10.30
N ILE A 122 -2.35 20.90 9.64
CA ILE A 122 -3.21 19.83 10.12
C ILE A 122 -2.44 18.50 10.12
N SER A 123 -2.53 17.80 11.24
CA SER A 123 -1.77 16.58 11.49
C SER A 123 -2.67 15.54 12.15
N LEU A 124 -2.50 14.29 11.74
CA LEU A 124 -3.14 13.11 12.32
C LEU A 124 -2.19 12.49 13.35
N ILE A 125 -2.69 12.37 14.58
CA ILE A 125 -2.02 11.70 15.68
C ILE A 125 -2.79 10.43 16.02
N GLN A 126 -2.07 9.33 16.23
CA GLN A 126 -2.69 8.03 16.46
C GLN A 126 -1.94 7.27 17.56
N THR A 127 -2.70 6.72 18.50
CA THR A 127 -2.17 5.83 19.55
C THR A 127 -2.79 4.46 19.36
N LEU A 128 -1.93 3.46 19.18
CA LEU A 128 -2.30 2.06 19.11
C LEU A 128 -2.14 1.45 20.50
N TYR A 129 -3.20 0.83 20.99
CA TYR A 129 -3.24 0.07 22.23
C TYR A 129 -3.22 -1.41 21.86
N ILE A 130 -2.32 -2.17 22.48
CA ILE A 130 -2.06 -3.57 22.19
C ILE A 130 -2.42 -4.36 23.45
N LYS A 131 -3.35 -5.30 23.34
CA LYS A 131 -3.69 -6.17 24.46
C LYS A 131 -2.51 -7.08 24.77
N GLN A 132 -1.99 -7.03 25.98
CA GLN A 132 -0.87 -7.88 26.38
C GLN A 132 -1.33 -9.30 26.69
N SER A 133 -0.45 -10.26 26.42
CA SER A 133 -0.67 -11.65 26.81
C SER A 133 -0.48 -11.78 28.33
N SER A 134 -1.44 -12.37 29.04
CA SER A 134 -1.36 -12.52 30.50
C SER A 134 -0.21 -13.45 30.90
N SER A 135 0.57 -13.06 31.91
CA SER A 135 1.71 -13.85 32.39
C SER A 135 1.25 -15.19 32.99
N SER A 136 2.09 -16.23 32.87
CA SER A 136 1.78 -17.57 33.41
C SER A 136 1.90 -17.66 34.94
N TYR A 137 2.30 -16.57 35.60
CA TYR A 137 2.74 -16.57 37.01
C TYR A 137 1.77 -15.88 38.01
N SER A 138 0.65 -15.29 37.58
CA SER A 138 -0.29 -14.62 38.50
C SER A 138 -1.39 -15.56 39.00
N ALA A 139 -1.07 -16.38 40.00
CA ALA A 139 -2.02 -17.25 40.70
C ALA A 139 -2.83 -16.51 41.79
N SER A 140 -3.48 -15.39 41.46
CA SER A 140 -4.43 -14.73 42.38
C SER A 140 -5.66 -14.21 41.64
N GLU A 141 -6.82 -14.83 41.90
CA GLU A 141 -8.14 -14.58 41.29
C GLU A 141 -8.81 -13.27 41.73
N THR A 142 -8.09 -12.15 41.83
CA THR A 142 -8.71 -10.88 42.27
C THR A 142 -8.20 -9.70 41.44
N ASP A 143 -9.12 -9.14 40.64
CA ASP A 143 -9.02 -7.94 39.79
C ASP A 143 -8.00 -7.98 38.63
N TYR A 144 -8.32 -8.77 37.59
CA TYR A 144 -7.69 -8.64 36.27
C TYR A 144 -8.22 -7.38 35.55
N GLU A 145 -7.59 -6.22 35.74
CA GLU A 145 -7.67 -5.19 34.71
C GLU A 145 -6.89 -5.66 33.48
N GLU A 146 -7.52 -5.65 32.31
CA GLU A 146 -6.83 -6.00 31.07
C GLU A 146 -5.68 -5.02 30.83
N GLU A 147 -4.44 -5.51 30.75
CA GLU A 147 -3.27 -4.66 30.48
C GLU A 147 -3.13 -4.36 28.98
N TRP A 148 -2.96 -3.07 28.68
CA TRP A 148 -2.82 -2.56 27.31
C TRP A 148 -1.51 -1.78 27.19
N ALA A 149 -0.63 -2.23 26.30
CA ALA A 149 0.58 -1.48 25.95
C ALA A 149 0.24 -0.37 24.94
N GLU A 150 0.79 0.83 25.16
CA GLU A 150 0.62 1.96 24.25
C GLU A 150 1.78 2.08 23.24
N TYR A 151 1.44 2.26 21.97
CA TYR A 151 2.37 2.61 20.91
C TYR A 151 1.91 3.89 20.20
N LYS A 152 2.73 4.94 20.26
CA LYS A 152 2.49 6.20 19.55
C LYS A 152 2.95 6.07 18.10
N ILE A 153 1.99 6.01 17.18
CA ILE A 153 2.29 5.95 15.75
C ILE A 153 2.88 7.30 15.32
N LYS A 154 3.85 7.25 14.40
CA LYS A 154 4.44 8.46 13.81
C LYS A 154 3.34 9.37 13.23
N GLU A 155 3.43 10.65 13.59
CA GLU A 155 2.49 11.68 13.13
C GLU A 155 2.40 11.70 11.60
N THR A 156 1.18 11.83 11.09
CA THR A 156 0.93 12.02 9.66
C THR A 156 0.46 13.44 9.37
N ASN A 157 1.29 14.21 8.67
CA ASN A 157 1.01 15.58 8.24
C ASN A 157 1.30 15.76 6.74
N MET A 158 1.17 16.98 6.22
CA MET A 158 1.38 17.27 4.79
C MET A 158 2.74 16.77 4.29
N PHE A 159 3.79 16.98 5.09
CA PHE A 159 5.15 16.60 4.71
C PHE A 159 5.33 15.08 4.72
N THR A 160 4.89 14.38 5.77
CA THR A 160 5.08 12.93 5.85
C THR A 160 4.22 12.19 4.82
N ALA A 161 2.98 12.63 4.60
CA ALA A 161 2.05 12.03 3.66
C ALA A 161 2.60 12.09 2.22
N GLU A 162 3.19 13.23 1.86
CA GLU A 162 3.80 13.46 0.55
C GLU A 162 5.17 12.76 0.42
N LYS A 163 6.10 13.04 1.34
CA LYS A 163 7.52 12.69 1.18
C LYS A 163 7.87 11.31 1.68
N TYR A 164 7.22 10.82 2.74
CA TYR A 164 7.60 9.54 3.37
C TYR A 164 6.63 8.42 3.04
N GLN A 165 5.33 8.70 3.07
CA GLN A 165 4.29 7.69 2.87
C GLN A 165 3.85 7.57 1.40
N GLN A 166 4.15 8.58 0.57
CA GLN A 166 3.71 8.69 -0.83
C GLN A 166 2.22 8.38 -1.01
N ILE A 167 1.35 8.92 -0.16
CA ILE A 167 -0.05 8.51 -0.03
C ILE A 167 -0.77 8.31 -1.38
N GLY A 168 -1.52 7.21 -1.53
CA GLY A 168 -2.50 7.04 -2.61
C GLY A 168 -3.90 7.08 -2.02
N PHE A 169 -4.61 8.19 -2.10
CA PHE A 169 -5.88 8.39 -1.39
C PHE A 169 -7.08 8.54 -2.34
N PHE A 170 -8.17 7.84 -2.01
CA PHE A 170 -9.44 7.82 -2.71
C PHE A 170 -10.55 8.35 -1.80
N PRO A 171 -10.84 9.66 -1.83
CA PRO A 171 -11.78 10.29 -0.90
C PRO A 171 -13.21 9.75 -1.03
N GLN A 172 -13.67 9.52 -2.25
CA GLN A 172 -15.03 9.07 -2.54
C GLN A 172 -15.20 7.58 -2.25
N GLU A 173 -14.21 6.78 -2.63
CA GLU A 173 -14.21 5.32 -2.50
C GLU A 173 -13.79 4.86 -1.09
N LYS A 174 -13.33 5.79 -0.25
CA LYS A 174 -12.84 5.53 1.11
C LYS A 174 -11.76 4.46 1.14
N ALA A 175 -10.73 4.61 0.31
CA ALA A 175 -9.58 3.71 0.27
C ALA A 175 -8.28 4.49 0.30
N PHE A 176 -7.21 3.88 0.82
CA PHE A 176 -5.88 4.50 0.77
C PHE A 176 -4.73 3.50 0.78
N SER A 177 -3.58 3.90 0.26
CA SER A 177 -2.30 3.18 0.40
C SER A 177 -1.24 4.08 1.02
N LEU A 178 -0.40 3.52 1.90
CA LEU A 178 0.72 4.21 2.55
C LEU A 178 1.99 3.35 2.51
N ARG A 179 3.14 4.01 2.38
CA ARG A 179 4.45 3.40 2.64
C ARG A 179 4.86 3.65 4.10
N TYR A 180 5.46 2.63 4.71
CA TYR A 180 6.18 2.77 5.96
C TYR A 180 7.68 2.60 5.71
N GLN A 181 8.50 3.36 6.43
CA GLN A 181 9.96 3.27 6.34
C GLN A 181 10.50 2.01 7.04
N THR A 182 9.77 1.53 8.06
CA THR A 182 10.18 0.42 8.93
C THR A 182 8.94 -0.34 9.37
N ALA A 183 9.09 -1.62 9.72
CA ALA A 183 8.02 -2.44 10.30
C ALA A 183 7.92 -2.34 11.84
N GLY A 184 8.62 -1.39 12.47
CA GLY A 184 8.76 -1.33 13.94
C GLY A 184 7.45 -1.25 14.72
N MET A 185 6.42 -0.57 14.20
CA MET A 185 5.09 -0.58 14.81
C MET A 185 4.51 -2.00 14.88
N LEU A 186 4.66 -2.76 13.79
CA LEU A 186 4.16 -4.14 13.66
C LEU A 186 4.97 -5.10 14.53
N GLU A 187 6.28 -4.87 14.64
CA GLU A 187 7.15 -5.58 15.58
C GLU A 187 6.70 -5.38 17.03
N THR A 188 6.39 -4.15 17.44
CA THR A 188 5.91 -3.86 18.80
C THR A 188 4.57 -4.55 19.09
N VAL A 189 3.64 -4.60 18.13
CA VAL A 189 2.38 -5.33 18.28
C VAL A 189 2.64 -6.81 18.57
N LEU A 190 3.58 -7.43 17.85
CA LEU A 190 3.92 -8.84 18.04
C LEU A 190 4.59 -9.09 19.39
N ARG A 191 5.56 -8.26 19.77
CA ARG A 191 6.25 -8.38 21.06
C ARG A 191 5.27 -8.24 22.23
N GLN A 192 4.54 -7.12 22.28
CA GLN A 192 3.63 -6.84 23.39
C GLN A 192 2.41 -7.78 23.40
N GLY A 193 1.88 -8.11 22.22
CA GLY A 193 0.69 -8.94 22.10
C GLY A 193 0.93 -10.44 22.27
N VAL A 194 2.14 -10.94 22.01
CA VAL A 194 2.45 -12.37 22.08
C VAL A 194 3.36 -12.70 23.27
N LEU A 195 4.41 -11.91 23.51
CA LEU A 195 5.35 -12.14 24.60
C LEU A 195 4.90 -11.47 25.90
N GLY A 196 4.15 -10.35 25.80
CA GLY A 196 3.69 -9.60 26.97
C GLY A 196 4.84 -8.97 27.74
N GLU A 197 4.70 -8.91 29.06
CA GLU A 197 5.72 -8.35 29.97
C GLU A 197 7.00 -9.19 30.05
N ASP A 198 6.92 -10.47 29.66
CA ASP A 198 8.05 -11.40 29.69
C ASP A 198 9.05 -11.18 28.53
N ASP A 199 8.83 -10.18 27.67
CA ASP A 199 9.79 -9.83 26.61
C ASP A 199 11.08 -9.25 27.21
N ILE A 200 12.12 -10.07 27.23
CA ILE A 200 13.49 -9.70 27.63
C ILE A 200 14.21 -8.80 26.60
N GLY A 201 13.54 -8.39 25.52
CA GLY A 201 14.08 -7.51 24.50
C GLY A 201 15.07 -8.21 23.55
N GLU A 202 15.04 -9.54 23.51
CA GLU A 202 15.87 -10.32 22.60
C GLU A 202 15.52 -10.00 21.14
N GLU A 203 16.54 -9.86 20.29
CA GLU A 203 16.38 -9.54 18.87
C GLU A 203 15.64 -10.63 18.09
N SER A 204 15.68 -11.89 18.54
CA SER A 204 15.09 -13.03 17.82
C SER A 204 14.55 -14.09 18.78
N PRO A 205 13.39 -13.84 19.43
CA PRO A 205 12.71 -14.84 20.26
C PRO A 205 12.43 -16.11 19.46
N LYS A 206 12.72 -17.29 20.03
CA LYS A 206 12.75 -18.58 19.31
C LYS A 206 11.43 -18.99 18.64
N ASN A 207 10.28 -18.54 19.17
CA ASN A 207 8.95 -18.98 18.74
C ASN A 207 8.07 -17.86 18.18
N LEU A 208 8.64 -16.70 17.86
CA LEU A 208 7.89 -15.56 17.32
C LEU A 208 8.57 -15.04 16.05
N LYS A 209 7.81 -15.01 14.95
CA LYS A 209 8.29 -14.46 13.68
C LYS A 209 8.16 -12.94 13.72
N LEU A 210 9.27 -12.26 13.96
CA LEU A 210 9.34 -10.80 13.86
C LEU A 210 9.69 -10.36 12.43
N PRO A 211 9.27 -9.14 12.02
CA PRO A 211 9.68 -8.58 10.75
C PRO A 211 11.17 -8.26 10.74
N SER A 212 11.76 -8.26 9.55
CA SER A 212 13.14 -7.87 9.35
C SER A 212 13.38 -6.43 9.83
N LYS A 213 14.54 -6.17 10.44
CA LYS A 213 14.94 -4.81 10.90
C LYS A 213 14.96 -3.78 9.76
N TRP A 214 15.36 -4.22 8.57
CA TRP A 214 15.53 -3.38 7.37
C TRP A 214 14.74 -3.97 6.20
N PRO A 215 13.40 -3.95 6.26
CA PRO A 215 12.58 -4.49 5.19
C PRO A 215 12.76 -3.66 3.92
N SER A 216 12.73 -4.30 2.76
CA SER A 216 12.81 -3.57 1.48
C SER A 216 11.53 -2.79 1.21
N ILE A 217 10.37 -3.37 1.55
CA ILE A 217 9.05 -2.76 1.38
C ILE A 217 8.19 -3.03 2.61
N VAL A 218 7.53 -1.97 3.10
CA VAL A 218 6.40 -2.05 4.03
C VAL A 218 5.27 -1.21 3.45
N CYS A 219 4.25 -1.87 2.93
CA CYS A 219 3.14 -1.21 2.23
C CYS A 219 1.81 -1.52 2.91
N GLU A 220 1.11 -0.49 3.34
CA GLU A 220 -0.28 -0.57 3.83
C GLU A 220 -1.25 -0.29 2.68
N SER A 221 -2.28 -1.12 2.58
CA SER A 221 -3.46 -0.93 1.74
C SER A 221 -4.71 -1.02 2.61
N CYS A 222 -5.51 0.04 2.64
CA CYS A 222 -6.71 0.13 3.45
C CYS A 222 -7.96 0.19 2.56
N LEU A 223 -8.91 -0.71 2.84
CA LEU A 223 -10.25 -0.71 2.27
C LEU A 223 -11.28 -0.55 3.38
N TYR A 224 -12.25 0.33 3.19
CA TYR A 224 -13.40 0.48 4.08
C TYR A 224 -14.57 -0.36 3.55
N SER A 225 -15.31 -1.00 4.45
CA SER A 225 -16.53 -1.69 4.07
C SER A 225 -17.54 -0.69 3.49
N LEU A 226 -18.31 -1.15 2.51
CA LEU A 226 -19.28 -0.30 1.83
C LEU A 226 -20.53 -0.06 2.68
N ASP A 227 -20.86 -1.01 3.54
CA ASP A 227 -22.13 -1.04 4.28
C ASP A 227 -21.95 -0.88 5.80
N LYS A 228 -20.70 -0.91 6.30
CA LYS A 228 -20.38 -0.86 7.73
C LYS A 228 -19.25 0.13 8.00
N ASP A 229 -19.20 0.67 9.21
CA ASP A 229 -18.04 1.41 9.71
C ASP A 229 -16.92 0.46 10.14
N LEU A 230 -16.48 -0.36 9.19
CA LEU A 230 -15.44 -1.38 9.32
C LEU A 230 -14.38 -1.10 8.26
N ARG A 231 -13.12 -1.34 8.58
CA ARG A 231 -12.02 -1.28 7.61
C ARG A 231 -11.04 -2.42 7.80
N ALA A 232 -10.39 -2.79 6.71
CA ALA A 232 -9.29 -3.73 6.69
C ALA A 232 -8.03 -3.00 6.23
N ARG A 233 -6.98 -3.00 7.06
CA ARG A 233 -5.66 -2.44 6.75
C ARG A 233 -4.68 -3.58 6.57
N ALA A 234 -4.33 -3.85 5.32
CA ALA A 234 -3.47 -4.97 4.92
C ALA A 234 -2.04 -4.49 4.68
N PHE A 235 -1.06 -5.18 5.24
CA PHE A 235 0.36 -4.84 5.17
C PHE A 235 1.15 -5.94 4.45
N HIS A 236 1.80 -5.57 3.36
CA HIS A 236 2.86 -6.39 2.76
C HIS A 236 4.18 -6.03 3.41
N ILE A 237 4.90 -7.03 3.91
CA ILE A 237 6.26 -6.88 4.42
C ILE A 237 7.19 -7.78 3.65
N MET A 238 8.20 -7.18 3.04
CA MET A 238 9.23 -7.89 2.30
C MET A 238 10.55 -7.81 3.05
N ASP A 239 11.27 -8.94 3.05
CA ASP A 239 12.61 -9.02 3.59
C ASP A 239 13.58 -8.08 2.83
N PRO A 240 14.83 -7.91 3.29
CA PRO A 240 15.80 -7.05 2.62
C PRO A 240 16.12 -7.44 1.16
N LYS A 241 15.78 -8.67 0.73
CA LYS A 241 15.98 -9.16 -0.64
C LYS A 241 14.77 -8.93 -1.55
N GLY A 242 13.63 -8.53 -0.99
CA GLY A 242 12.40 -8.31 -1.76
C GLY A 242 11.50 -9.55 -1.84
N ILE A 243 11.69 -10.53 -0.96
CA ILE A 243 10.81 -11.69 -0.83
C ILE A 243 9.79 -11.42 0.28
N VAL A 244 8.52 -11.79 0.08
CA VAL A 244 7.50 -11.65 1.13
C VAL A 244 7.86 -12.50 2.36
N GLU A 245 7.97 -11.84 3.52
CA GLU A 245 8.29 -12.52 4.78
C GLU A 245 7.06 -12.75 5.67
N MET A 246 6.09 -11.85 5.61
CA MET A 246 4.80 -11.98 6.29
C MET A 246 3.77 -11.01 5.71
N LEU A 247 2.51 -11.33 5.97
CA LEU A 247 1.35 -10.51 5.63
C LEU A 247 0.62 -10.18 6.93
N ILE A 248 0.17 -8.95 7.08
CA ILE A 248 -0.58 -8.53 8.27
C ILE A 248 -1.91 -7.93 7.86
N VAL A 249 -2.96 -8.21 8.63
CA VAL A 249 -4.28 -7.58 8.47
C VAL A 249 -4.77 -7.07 9.81
N PHE A 250 -4.99 -5.76 9.90
CA PHE A 250 -5.84 -5.19 10.93
C PHE A 250 -7.28 -5.17 10.41
N LEU A 251 -8.19 -5.81 11.13
CA LEU A 251 -9.62 -5.67 10.91
C LEU A 251 -10.19 -4.81 12.03
N GLU A 252 -10.77 -3.66 11.70
CA GLU A 252 -11.07 -2.60 12.67
C GLU A 252 -12.48 -2.05 12.47
N GLN A 253 -13.27 -2.05 13.53
CA GLN A 253 -14.60 -1.45 13.56
C GLN A 253 -14.56 -0.12 14.33
N LYS A 254 -15.15 0.92 13.74
CA LYS A 254 -15.31 2.21 14.40
C LYS A 254 -16.44 2.11 15.43
N GLY A 255 -16.21 2.63 16.63
CA GLY A 255 -17.24 2.64 17.66
C GLY A 255 -16.79 3.27 18.97
N VAL A 256 -17.75 3.49 19.85
CA VAL A 256 -17.54 4.01 21.21
C VAL A 256 -18.03 2.94 22.20
N GLY A 257 -17.21 2.58 23.17
CA GLY A 257 -17.52 1.56 24.18
C GLY A 257 -16.90 0.19 23.91
N VAL A 258 -17.37 -0.83 24.65
CA VAL A 258 -16.88 -2.21 24.53
C VAL A 258 -17.47 -2.85 23.27
N VAL A 259 -16.79 -2.66 22.15
CA VAL A 259 -17.07 -3.35 20.89
C VAL A 259 -16.24 -4.62 20.88
N THR A 260 -16.86 -5.79 20.67
CA THR A 260 -16.12 -7.04 20.46
C THR A 260 -15.23 -6.88 19.23
N PRO A 261 -13.91 -7.15 19.32
CA PRO A 261 -13.03 -7.06 18.17
C PRO A 261 -13.59 -7.89 17.00
N PRO A 262 -13.73 -7.31 15.80
CA PRO A 262 -14.13 -8.08 14.63
C PRO A 262 -13.09 -9.18 14.42
N PHE A 263 -13.52 -10.38 14.04
CA PHE A 263 -12.62 -11.51 13.82
C PHE A 263 -12.82 -12.09 12.43
N LEU A 264 -11.74 -12.59 11.86
CA LEU A 264 -11.80 -13.40 10.65
C LEU A 264 -12.16 -14.83 11.05
N ASP A 265 -13.29 -15.32 10.55
CA ASP A 265 -13.80 -16.66 10.86
C ASP A 265 -12.99 -17.75 10.15
N GLU A 266 -12.11 -18.41 10.88
CA GLU A 266 -11.31 -19.54 10.39
C GLU A 266 -12.12 -20.85 10.29
N SER A 267 -13.29 -20.95 10.95
CA SER A 267 -14.07 -22.19 10.93
C SER A 267 -14.62 -22.55 9.54
N LYS A 268 -14.59 -21.58 8.61
CA LYS A 268 -14.95 -21.74 7.19
C LYS A 268 -13.79 -22.19 6.30
N ASP A 269 -12.59 -22.39 6.86
CA ASP A 269 -11.40 -22.88 6.13
C ASP A 269 -11.53 -24.30 5.58
N ASN A 270 -12.56 -25.05 5.96
CA ASN A 270 -12.88 -26.34 5.35
C ASN A 270 -13.26 -26.23 3.86
N THR A 271 -13.57 -25.02 3.38
CA THR A 271 -13.83 -24.74 1.97
C THR A 271 -12.65 -24.01 1.34
N SER A 272 -12.29 -24.39 0.11
CA SER A 272 -11.15 -23.78 -0.60
C SER A 272 -11.33 -22.27 -0.74
N ARG A 273 -10.38 -21.49 -0.20
CA ARG A 273 -10.43 -20.02 -0.13
C ARG A 273 -10.45 -19.33 -1.50
N ILE A 274 -10.06 -20.01 -2.58
CA ILE A 274 -10.14 -19.45 -3.94
C ILE A 274 -11.58 -19.41 -4.47
N THR A 275 -12.44 -20.34 -4.01
CA THR A 275 -13.78 -20.57 -4.57
C THR A 275 -14.63 -19.30 -4.67
N PRO A 276 -14.70 -18.44 -3.64
CA PRO A 276 -15.47 -17.20 -3.71
C PRO A 276 -14.99 -16.26 -4.82
N HIS A 277 -13.69 -16.28 -5.15
CA HIS A 277 -13.06 -15.41 -6.14
C HIS A 277 -13.19 -15.93 -7.58
N LEU A 278 -13.45 -17.22 -7.79
CA LEU A 278 -13.66 -17.80 -9.13
C LEU A 278 -14.90 -17.19 -9.80
N GLY A 279 -14.90 -17.10 -11.13
CA GLY A 279 -15.99 -16.58 -11.95
C GLY A 279 -15.62 -15.30 -12.69
N MET A 280 -16.64 -14.63 -13.21
CA MET A 280 -16.50 -13.37 -13.95
C MET A 280 -16.90 -12.20 -13.05
N TRP A 281 -16.05 -11.18 -13.04
CA TRP A 281 -16.20 -9.97 -12.25
C TRP A 281 -16.19 -8.78 -13.20
N LYS A 282 -17.21 -7.94 -13.13
CA LYS A 282 -17.32 -6.71 -13.91
C LYS A 282 -17.33 -5.52 -12.96
N GLY A 283 -16.64 -4.45 -13.31
CA GLY A 283 -16.58 -3.29 -12.44
C GLY A 283 -15.96 -2.05 -13.05
N HIS A 284 -15.53 -1.16 -12.17
CA HIS A 284 -14.88 0.09 -12.51
C HIS A 284 -13.60 0.25 -11.71
N SER A 285 -12.60 0.91 -12.31
CA SER A 285 -11.33 1.23 -11.67
C SER A 285 -10.95 2.69 -11.83
N ILE A 286 -10.34 3.24 -10.79
CA ILE A 286 -9.84 4.62 -10.74
C ILE A 286 -8.37 4.56 -10.35
N THR A 287 -7.49 5.14 -11.18
CA THR A 287 -6.06 5.25 -10.92
C THR A 287 -5.71 6.68 -10.53
N LYS A 288 -5.06 6.82 -9.37
CA LYS A 288 -4.56 8.10 -8.86
C LYS A 288 -3.04 8.04 -8.71
N ARG A 289 -2.36 9.12 -9.08
CA ARG A 289 -0.94 9.29 -8.80
C ARG A 289 -0.70 9.34 -7.29
N SER A 290 0.42 8.77 -6.85
CA SER A 290 0.88 8.88 -5.47
C SER A 290 1.21 10.33 -5.11
N GLY A 291 1.06 10.67 -3.84
CA GLY A 291 1.19 12.02 -3.31
C GLY A 291 -0.16 12.58 -2.86
N VAL A 292 -0.12 13.58 -1.98
CA VAL A 292 -1.29 14.16 -1.32
C VAL A 292 -2.27 14.76 -2.34
N TYR A 293 -1.75 15.35 -3.42
CA TYR A 293 -2.59 15.88 -4.49
C TYR A 293 -3.46 14.81 -5.16
N GLY A 294 -2.96 13.57 -5.30
CA GLY A 294 -3.78 12.42 -5.72
C GLY A 294 -4.46 12.60 -7.08
N ALA A 295 -3.78 13.22 -8.05
CA ALA A 295 -4.32 13.48 -9.38
C ALA A 295 -4.88 12.20 -10.01
N THR A 296 -6.15 12.24 -10.44
CA THR A 296 -6.72 11.14 -11.23
C THR A 296 -5.97 11.06 -12.56
N ASP A 297 -5.36 9.91 -12.82
CA ASP A 297 -4.62 9.65 -14.05
C ASP A 297 -5.50 8.93 -15.09
N SER A 298 -6.30 7.97 -14.63
CA SER A 298 -7.21 7.25 -15.52
C SER A 298 -8.38 6.61 -14.80
N GLU A 299 -9.45 6.42 -15.55
CA GLU A 299 -10.62 5.64 -15.17
C GLU A 299 -10.91 4.62 -16.27
N ALA A 300 -11.37 3.43 -15.89
CA ALA A 300 -11.64 2.35 -16.82
C ALA A 300 -12.72 1.39 -16.34
N GLU A 301 -13.49 0.86 -17.29
CA GLU A 301 -14.35 -0.30 -17.08
C GLU A 301 -13.47 -1.56 -17.01
N THR A 302 -13.74 -2.44 -16.05
CA THR A 302 -12.95 -3.65 -15.84
C THR A 302 -13.79 -4.91 -16.02
N MET A 303 -13.16 -5.96 -16.55
CA MET A 303 -13.70 -7.31 -16.59
C MET A 303 -12.59 -8.29 -16.21
N THR A 304 -12.77 -9.01 -15.11
CA THR A 304 -11.82 -10.01 -14.61
C THR A 304 -12.48 -11.38 -14.59
N SER A 305 -11.95 -12.34 -15.35
CA SER A 305 -12.36 -13.74 -15.33
C SER A 305 -11.29 -14.56 -14.62
N ILE A 306 -11.69 -15.35 -13.62
CA ILE A 306 -10.81 -16.25 -12.86
C ILE A 306 -11.42 -17.65 -12.93
N GLN A 307 -10.70 -18.60 -13.51
CA GLN A 307 -11.19 -19.96 -13.75
C GLN A 307 -10.10 -20.97 -13.41
N ILE A 308 -10.51 -22.19 -13.04
CA ILE A 308 -9.62 -23.34 -12.96
C ILE A 308 -9.97 -24.23 -14.14
N ASP A 309 -8.98 -24.57 -14.96
CA ASP A 309 -9.19 -25.43 -16.13
C ASP A 309 -9.29 -26.92 -15.74
N GLU A 310 -9.51 -27.78 -16.73
CA GLU A 310 -9.64 -29.24 -16.53
C GLU A 310 -8.36 -29.89 -15.97
N ASN A 311 -7.20 -29.24 -16.15
CA ASN A 311 -5.91 -29.70 -15.64
C ASN A 311 -5.63 -29.19 -14.21
N GLY A 312 -6.54 -28.41 -13.62
CA GLY A 312 -6.34 -27.78 -12.31
C GLY A 312 -5.49 -26.50 -12.37
N GLN A 313 -5.18 -25.97 -13.55
CA GLN A 313 -4.45 -24.72 -13.72
C GLN A 313 -5.38 -23.53 -13.55
N LEU A 314 -4.96 -22.53 -12.77
CA LEU A 314 -5.68 -21.27 -12.64
C LEU A 314 -5.37 -20.37 -13.84
N ILE A 315 -6.44 -19.85 -14.45
CA ILE A 315 -6.38 -18.89 -15.55
C ILE A 315 -7.08 -17.62 -15.11
N GLN A 316 -6.36 -16.50 -15.15
CA GLN A 316 -6.89 -15.16 -14.89
C GLN A 316 -6.80 -14.31 -16.15
N ASN A 317 -7.92 -13.74 -16.58
CA ASN A 317 -7.97 -12.76 -17.67
C ASN A 317 -8.52 -11.45 -17.13
N GLN A 318 -7.78 -10.36 -17.25
CA GLN A 318 -8.21 -9.04 -16.84
C GLN A 318 -8.21 -8.10 -18.04
N THR A 319 -9.37 -7.52 -18.34
CA THR A 319 -9.55 -6.49 -19.36
C THR A 319 -9.83 -5.15 -18.68
N SER A 320 -9.15 -4.10 -19.12
CA SER A 320 -9.38 -2.73 -18.70
C SER A 320 -9.61 -1.86 -19.92
N THR A 321 -10.75 -1.18 -19.98
CA THR A 321 -11.13 -0.32 -21.12
C THR A 321 -11.32 1.11 -20.66
N SER A 322 -10.39 1.97 -21.06
CA SER A 322 -10.48 3.41 -20.79
C SER A 322 -11.24 4.12 -21.91
N LYS A 323 -12.42 4.64 -21.60
CA LYS A 323 -13.25 5.39 -22.56
C LYS A 323 -12.56 6.70 -23.01
N ALA A 324 -11.91 7.40 -22.07
CA ALA A 324 -11.24 8.67 -22.34
C ALA A 324 -10.04 8.50 -23.28
N LYS A 325 -9.19 7.50 -23.03
CA LYS A 325 -8.01 7.21 -23.85
C LYS A 325 -8.34 6.37 -25.09
N LYS A 326 -9.55 5.81 -25.19
CA LYS A 326 -9.99 4.84 -26.22
C LYS A 326 -9.05 3.63 -26.36
N VAL A 327 -8.47 3.20 -25.25
CA VAL A 327 -7.56 2.05 -25.18
C VAL A 327 -8.22 0.95 -24.37
N SER A 328 -8.11 -0.29 -24.87
CA SER A 328 -8.44 -1.50 -24.13
C SER A 328 -7.19 -2.36 -23.99
N THR A 329 -6.87 -2.77 -22.77
CA THR A 329 -5.75 -3.67 -22.47
C THR A 329 -6.29 -4.97 -21.91
N ASN A 330 -5.81 -6.10 -22.43
CA ASN A 330 -6.12 -7.42 -21.91
C ASN A 330 -4.83 -8.07 -21.39
N VAL A 331 -4.91 -8.64 -20.20
CA VAL A 331 -3.82 -9.37 -19.56
C VAL A 331 -4.32 -10.75 -19.23
N ARG A 332 -3.57 -11.76 -19.66
CA ARG A 332 -3.83 -13.16 -19.32
C ARG A 332 -2.68 -13.72 -18.52
N TRP A 333 -2.98 -14.30 -17.38
CA TRP A 333 -2.04 -15.03 -16.54
C TRP A 333 -2.51 -16.47 -16.33
N SER A 334 -1.56 -17.38 -16.34
CA SER A 334 -1.72 -18.79 -15.94
C SER A 334 -0.88 -19.05 -14.70
N GLY A 335 -1.36 -19.93 -13.84
CA GLY A 335 -0.67 -20.29 -12.61
C GLY A 335 -1.22 -21.56 -11.98
N THR A 336 -0.55 -22.00 -10.92
CA THR A 336 -0.95 -23.17 -10.14
C THR A 336 -1.39 -22.75 -8.74
N ILE A 337 -2.24 -23.57 -8.12
CA ILE A 337 -2.67 -23.36 -6.74
C ILE A 337 -2.05 -24.47 -5.90
N SER A 338 -1.36 -24.08 -4.83
CA SER A 338 -0.88 -24.98 -3.78
C SER A 338 -1.36 -24.44 -2.44
N ASP A 339 -2.23 -25.19 -1.76
CA ASP A 339 -2.91 -24.75 -0.54
C ASP A 339 -3.63 -23.41 -0.75
N ASN A 340 -3.20 -22.37 -0.05
CA ASN A 340 -3.75 -21.01 -0.12
C ASN A 340 -2.87 -20.07 -0.97
N LEU A 341 -1.89 -20.59 -1.71
CA LEU A 341 -0.98 -19.79 -2.53
C LEU A 341 -1.20 -20.09 -4.01
N VAL A 342 -1.54 -19.04 -4.76
CA VAL A 342 -1.55 -19.05 -6.23
C VAL A 342 -0.19 -18.54 -6.70
N SER A 343 0.49 -19.30 -7.56
CA SER A 343 1.75 -18.92 -8.19
C SER A 343 1.56 -18.80 -9.69
N PHE A 344 1.72 -17.60 -10.24
CA PHE A 344 1.62 -17.35 -11.68
C PHE A 344 2.97 -17.52 -12.37
N ASP A 345 2.95 -18.01 -13.61
CA ASP A 345 4.16 -18.27 -14.40
C ASP A 345 5.02 -17.01 -14.64
N GLY A 346 4.39 -15.83 -14.54
CA GLY A 346 5.04 -14.52 -14.65
C GLY A 346 5.79 -14.04 -13.39
N GLY A 347 5.86 -14.85 -12.32
CA GLY A 347 6.52 -14.48 -11.07
C GLY A 347 5.71 -13.55 -10.18
N PHE A 348 4.38 -13.55 -10.34
CA PHE A 348 3.42 -12.94 -9.42
C PHE A 348 2.76 -14.04 -8.58
N GLN A 349 2.40 -13.73 -7.34
CA GLN A 349 1.73 -14.66 -6.45
C GLN A 349 0.58 -13.99 -5.70
N ILE A 350 -0.45 -14.78 -5.39
CA ILE A 350 -1.59 -14.35 -4.58
C ILE A 350 -1.73 -15.31 -3.40
N THR A 351 -1.68 -14.76 -2.19
CA THR A 351 -1.95 -15.49 -0.95
C THR A 351 -3.41 -15.27 -0.54
N LEU A 352 -4.16 -16.36 -0.43
CA LEU A 352 -5.57 -16.38 -0.07
C LEU A 352 -5.71 -16.41 1.45
N LEU A 353 -6.43 -15.43 1.99
CA LEU A 353 -6.59 -15.21 3.42
C LEU A 353 -8.05 -15.46 3.85
N PRO A 354 -8.29 -15.69 5.15
CA PRO A 354 -9.65 -15.77 5.70
C PRO A 354 -10.47 -14.48 5.43
N GLY A 355 -11.80 -14.60 5.55
CA GLY A 355 -12.71 -13.46 5.38
C GLY A 355 -12.87 -12.96 3.94
N GLY A 356 -12.56 -13.79 2.95
CA GLY A 356 -12.68 -13.44 1.54
C GLY A 356 -11.65 -12.40 1.10
N MET A 357 -10.48 -12.42 1.74
CA MET A 357 -9.37 -11.53 1.44
C MET A 357 -8.31 -12.27 0.63
N TYR A 358 -7.58 -11.53 -0.20
CA TYR A 358 -6.30 -12.01 -0.72
C TYR A 358 -5.31 -10.87 -0.84
N MET A 359 -4.03 -11.23 -0.84
CA MET A 359 -2.92 -10.29 -0.98
C MET A 359 -1.99 -10.78 -2.09
N GLY A 360 -1.76 -9.93 -3.08
CA GLY A 360 -0.97 -10.22 -4.28
C GLY A 360 0.34 -9.43 -4.31
N CYS A 361 1.44 -10.08 -4.68
CA CYS A 361 2.74 -9.44 -4.83
C CYS A 361 3.65 -10.24 -5.78
N PRO A 362 4.75 -9.66 -6.28
CA PRO A 362 5.77 -10.42 -6.97
C PRO A 362 6.43 -11.43 -6.04
N CYS A 363 6.84 -12.57 -6.57
CA CYS A 363 7.61 -13.56 -5.80
C CYS A 363 8.97 -13.00 -5.34
N ASP A 364 9.57 -12.13 -6.17
CA ASP A 364 10.86 -11.50 -5.91
C ASP A 364 10.88 -10.07 -6.49
N VAL A 365 10.80 -9.07 -5.62
CA VAL A 365 10.90 -7.66 -6.00
C VAL A 365 12.33 -7.27 -6.36
N GLY A 366 13.35 -7.86 -5.72
CA GLY A 366 14.75 -7.62 -6.06
C GLY A 366 15.05 -7.97 -7.51
N LYS A 367 14.44 -9.05 -8.02
CA LYS A 367 14.50 -9.43 -9.44
C LYS A 367 13.83 -8.38 -10.35
N HIS A 368 12.67 -7.86 -9.98
CA HIS A 368 11.99 -6.84 -10.77
C HIS A 368 12.82 -5.56 -10.89
N VAL A 369 13.37 -5.07 -9.76
CA VAL A 369 14.26 -3.90 -9.75
C VAL A 369 15.54 -4.17 -10.54
N GLY A 370 16.16 -5.34 -10.34
CA GLY A 370 17.36 -5.75 -11.08
C GLY A 370 17.17 -5.86 -12.60
N GLU A 371 15.94 -6.16 -13.04
CA GLU A 371 15.55 -6.21 -14.46
C GLU A 371 14.92 -4.91 -14.98
N ALA A 372 14.93 -3.84 -14.17
CA ALA A 372 14.30 -2.55 -14.47
C ALA A 372 12.82 -2.68 -14.89
N LYS A 373 12.07 -3.50 -14.15
CA LYS A 373 10.64 -3.74 -14.37
C LYS A 373 9.81 -3.11 -13.25
N ALA A 374 8.75 -2.42 -13.66
CA ALA A 374 7.70 -2.00 -12.75
C ALA A 374 6.97 -3.23 -12.16
N PHE A 375 6.42 -3.08 -10.97
CA PHE A 375 5.67 -4.13 -10.29
C PHE A 375 4.52 -3.54 -9.48
N HIS A 376 3.68 -4.39 -8.88
CA HIS A 376 2.58 -3.93 -8.06
C HIS A 376 2.32 -4.86 -6.88
N LEU A 377 1.68 -4.31 -5.85
CA LEU A 377 1.10 -5.05 -4.73
C LEU A 377 -0.42 -4.91 -4.81
N GLU A 378 -1.14 -5.91 -4.33
CA GLU A 378 -2.59 -5.96 -4.43
C GLU A 378 -3.21 -6.41 -3.11
N PHE A 379 -4.26 -5.73 -2.68
CA PHE A 379 -5.13 -6.18 -1.61
C PHE A 379 -6.56 -6.26 -2.13
N CYS A 380 -7.21 -7.39 -1.92
CA CYS A 380 -8.62 -7.58 -2.25
C CYS A 380 -9.40 -7.98 -1.01
N TRP A 381 -10.64 -7.49 -0.95
CA TRP A 381 -11.60 -7.87 0.07
C TRP A 381 -12.99 -8.05 -0.54
N LEU A 382 -13.57 -9.23 -0.34
CA LEU A 382 -14.98 -9.53 -0.64
C LEU A 382 -15.88 -8.92 0.43
N GLU A 383 -16.72 -7.96 0.05
CA GLU A 383 -17.78 -7.44 0.91
C GLU A 383 -18.93 -8.46 1.04
N SER A 384 -19.21 -9.14 -0.07
CA SER A 384 -20.21 -10.20 -0.18
C SER A 384 -19.76 -11.22 -1.22
N PRO A 385 -20.41 -12.40 -1.34
CA PRO A 385 -20.08 -13.38 -2.37
C PRO A 385 -20.15 -12.86 -3.81
N THR A 386 -20.83 -11.73 -4.04
CA THR A 386 -21.06 -11.13 -5.36
C THR A 386 -20.45 -9.74 -5.50
N LYS A 387 -19.76 -9.19 -4.49
CA LYS A 387 -19.22 -7.84 -4.52
C LYS A 387 -17.85 -7.78 -3.82
N ARG A 388 -16.87 -7.19 -4.50
CA ARG A 388 -15.51 -7.04 -3.96
C ARG A 388 -14.91 -5.68 -4.25
N GLN A 389 -13.95 -5.32 -3.43
CA GLN A 389 -13.07 -4.18 -3.60
C GLN A 389 -11.63 -4.68 -3.78
N ARG A 390 -10.85 -4.01 -4.65
CA ARG A 390 -9.40 -4.25 -4.76
C ARG A 390 -8.66 -2.92 -4.70
N LEU A 391 -7.48 -2.94 -4.10
CA LEU A 391 -6.56 -1.83 -4.09
C LEU A 391 -5.19 -2.30 -4.55
N VAL A 392 -4.77 -1.77 -5.70
CA VAL A 392 -3.47 -2.08 -6.31
C VAL A 392 -2.54 -0.90 -6.09
N ARG A 393 -1.34 -1.18 -5.60
CA ARG A 393 -0.26 -0.21 -5.41
C ARG A 393 0.83 -0.46 -6.44
N THR A 394 1.09 0.50 -7.32
CA THR A 394 2.06 0.34 -8.41
C THR A 394 3.38 1.01 -8.08
N TYR A 395 4.46 0.30 -8.37
CA TYR A 395 5.84 0.73 -8.16
C TYR A 395 6.56 0.85 -9.50
N ASP A 396 7.43 1.84 -9.62
CA ASP A 396 8.33 1.96 -10.75
C ASP A 396 9.52 0.99 -10.63
N VAL A 397 10.48 1.14 -11.56
CA VAL A 397 11.67 0.30 -11.68
C VAL A 397 12.64 0.45 -10.51
N ASP A 398 12.54 1.54 -9.75
CA ASP A 398 13.39 1.85 -8.59
C ASP A 398 12.70 1.48 -7.25
N GLY A 399 11.50 0.92 -7.30
CA GLY A 399 10.71 0.58 -6.12
C GLY A 399 10.05 1.78 -5.45
N LEU A 400 9.85 2.88 -6.17
CA LEU A 400 9.05 4.02 -5.70
C LEU A 400 7.59 3.84 -6.11
N ALA A 401 6.69 4.08 -5.16
CA ALA A 401 5.26 3.98 -5.43
C ALA A 401 4.77 5.17 -6.27
N VAL A 402 4.35 4.91 -7.51
CA VAL A 402 3.96 5.96 -8.48
C VAL A 402 2.45 6.18 -8.56
N SER A 403 1.65 5.16 -8.26
CA SER A 403 0.19 5.26 -8.27
C SER A 403 -0.48 4.22 -7.37
N SER A 404 -1.74 4.48 -7.07
CA SER A 404 -2.67 3.46 -6.59
C SER A 404 -3.86 3.36 -7.56
N THR A 405 -4.44 2.16 -7.68
CA THR A 405 -5.66 1.92 -8.44
C THR A 405 -6.68 1.22 -7.55
N TYR A 406 -7.83 1.85 -7.36
CA TYR A 406 -8.97 1.28 -6.67
C TYR A 406 -9.89 0.58 -7.67
N PHE A 407 -10.46 -0.56 -7.27
CA PHE A 407 -11.45 -1.30 -8.03
C PHE A 407 -12.69 -1.57 -7.17
N ILE A 408 -13.85 -1.46 -7.79
CA ILE A 408 -15.14 -1.94 -7.27
C ILE A 408 -15.75 -2.87 -8.32
N GLU A 409 -15.97 -4.13 -7.96
CA GLU A 409 -16.39 -5.16 -8.90
C GLU A 409 -17.57 -5.99 -8.36
N THR A 410 -18.46 -6.38 -9.26
CA THR A 410 -19.58 -7.28 -9.02
C THR A 410 -19.43 -8.57 -9.82
N LYS A 411 -19.73 -9.70 -9.20
CA LYS A 411 -19.75 -11.01 -9.83
C LYS A 411 -20.94 -11.13 -10.78
N LEU A 412 -20.73 -11.68 -11.97
CA LEU A 412 -21.75 -11.91 -12.99
C LEU A 412 -22.49 -13.23 -12.80
#